data_AF-A0A7W9QHK0-F1
#
_entry.id   AF-A0A7W9QHK0-F1
#
_cell.length_a   1.000
_cell.length_b   1.000
_cell.length_c   1.000
_cell.angle_alpha   90.00
_cell.angle_beta   90.00
_cell.angle_gamma   90.00
#
_symmetry.space_group_name_H-M   'P 1'
#
loop_
_entity.id
_entity.type
_entity.pdbx_description
1 polymer ?
#
loop_
_entity_poly.entity_id
_entity_poly.type
_entity_poly.pdbx_seq_one_letter_code
_entity_poly.pdbx_strand_id
1 'polypeptide(L)'
;MTPQDTLRPVFTETFPQAMDAGVLYISIPYRTCGHLCCCGCGYEVVTPLSPAQWSLTYDGENASLTPSIGNWSLPCQSHYWIRDGRVRWARRYSPAEIDQNRNRDGRLLAVHDTRDPQPKRRGGIRRRLRFWHRP
;
A
#
# COMPACT_ATOMS: atom_id res chain seq x y z
N MET A 1 -7.95 -9.88 -13.78
CA MET A 1 -6.57 -9.44 -14.10
C MET A 1 -5.63 -10.62 -13.89
N THR A 2 -4.40 -10.57 -14.41
CA THR A 2 -3.40 -11.64 -14.23
C THR A 2 -2.50 -11.36 -13.01
N PRO A 3 -1.88 -12.41 -12.42
CA PRO A 3 -0.83 -12.23 -11.44
C PRO A 3 0.30 -11.33 -11.96
N GLN A 4 0.92 -10.60 -11.05
CA GLN A 4 2.03 -9.68 -11.33
C GLN A 4 3.29 -10.20 -10.64
N ASP A 5 4.37 -10.32 -11.40
CA ASP A 5 5.67 -10.76 -10.89
C ASP A 5 6.64 -9.59 -10.64
N THR A 6 6.29 -8.40 -11.15
CA THR A 6 7.07 -7.17 -10.96
C THR A 6 6.15 -5.98 -10.68
N LEU A 7 6.72 -4.98 -9.99
CA LEU A 7 6.09 -3.70 -9.72
C LEU A 7 7.08 -2.58 -10.03
N ARG A 8 6.68 -1.64 -10.88
CA ARG A 8 7.44 -0.42 -11.14
C ARG A 8 7.03 0.66 -10.13
N PRO A 9 7.98 1.33 -9.45
CA PRO A 9 7.64 2.41 -8.54
C PRO A 9 7.14 3.65 -9.29
N VAL A 10 6.11 4.31 -8.74
CA VAL A 10 5.62 5.63 -9.15
C VAL A 10 5.48 6.50 -7.92
N PHE A 11 6.31 7.54 -7.82
CA PHE A 11 6.15 8.55 -6.79
C PHE A 11 5.02 9.50 -7.16
N THR A 12 4.08 9.69 -6.23
CA THR A 12 2.94 10.57 -6.42
C THR A 12 2.60 11.27 -5.11
N GLU A 13 2.04 12.48 -5.18
CA GLU A 13 1.49 13.12 -3.99
C GLU A 13 0.26 12.35 -3.49
N THR A 14 -0.64 11.98 -4.38
CA THR A 14 -1.88 11.25 -4.04
C THR A 14 -2.10 10.09 -5.00
N PHE A 15 -2.70 9.01 -4.51
CA PHE A 15 -3.04 7.87 -5.36
C PHE A 15 -4.10 8.25 -6.39
N PRO A 16 -4.02 7.70 -7.61
CA PRO A 16 -5.06 7.89 -8.61
C PRO A 16 -6.39 7.29 -8.12
N GLN A 17 -7.49 7.66 -8.78
CA GLN A 17 -8.81 7.10 -8.46
C GLN A 17 -8.89 5.59 -8.74
N ALA A 18 -8.16 5.11 -9.75
CA ALA A 18 -7.98 3.71 -10.06
C ALA A 18 -6.48 3.44 -10.21
N MET A 19 -5.98 2.43 -9.52
CA MET A 19 -4.59 2.00 -9.60
C MET A 19 -4.37 1.07 -10.79
N ASP A 20 -3.18 1.12 -11.39
CA ASP A 20 -2.79 0.21 -12.46
C ASP A 20 -2.14 -1.08 -11.93
N ALA A 21 -2.31 -2.17 -12.68
CA ALA A 21 -1.58 -3.41 -12.42
C ALA A 21 -0.08 -3.20 -12.64
N GLY A 22 0.76 -3.85 -11.84
CA GLY A 22 2.22 -3.76 -12.04
C GLY A 22 2.84 -2.44 -11.56
N VAL A 23 2.09 -1.59 -10.85
CA VAL A 23 2.57 -0.29 -10.34
C VAL A 23 2.50 -0.25 -8.82
N LEU A 24 3.62 0.14 -8.20
CA LEU A 24 3.68 0.50 -6.78
C LEU A 24 3.64 2.02 -6.65
N TYR A 25 2.49 2.57 -6.28
CA TYR A 25 2.36 3.98 -5.99
C TYR A 25 2.94 4.28 -4.62
N ILE A 26 3.79 5.30 -4.55
CA ILE A 26 4.50 5.71 -3.34
C ILE A 26 4.16 7.17 -3.07
N SER A 27 3.55 7.44 -1.92
CA SER A 27 3.31 8.78 -1.44
C SER A 27 4.15 9.07 -0.20
N ILE A 28 5.23 9.82 -0.40
CA ILE A 28 6.09 10.31 0.69
C ILE A 28 5.32 11.29 1.60
N PRO A 29 4.54 12.27 1.08
CA PRO A 29 3.82 13.21 1.94
C PRO A 29 2.83 12.53 2.88
N TYR A 30 2.17 11.46 2.43
CA TYR A 30 1.20 10.70 3.24
C TYR A 30 1.77 9.45 3.89
N ARG A 31 3.09 9.20 3.72
CA ARG A 31 3.83 8.05 4.26
C ARG A 31 3.10 6.75 3.98
N THR A 32 2.77 6.47 2.72
CA THR A 32 2.01 5.29 2.35
C THR A 32 2.37 4.81 0.96
N CYS A 33 2.33 3.50 0.75
CA CYS A 33 2.38 2.89 -0.58
C CYS A 33 1.05 2.18 -0.88
N GLY A 34 0.76 2.04 -2.17
CA GLY A 34 -0.45 1.39 -2.64
C GLY A 34 -0.23 0.70 -3.98
N HIS A 35 -0.85 -0.46 -4.15
CA HIS A 35 -0.83 -1.20 -5.41
C HIS A 35 -2.03 -2.13 -5.51
N LEU A 36 -2.32 -2.62 -6.72
CA LEU A 36 -3.27 -3.72 -6.88
C LEU A 36 -2.62 -5.04 -6.47
N CYS A 37 -3.37 -5.87 -5.75
CA CYS A 37 -2.89 -7.14 -5.23
C CYS A 37 -2.23 -8.00 -6.33
N CYS A 38 -0.99 -8.42 -6.07
CA CYS A 38 -0.15 -9.09 -7.05
C CYS A 38 -0.67 -10.46 -7.50
N CYS A 39 -1.70 -11.03 -6.84
CA CYS A 39 -2.33 -12.26 -7.32
C CYS A 39 -3.27 -12.03 -8.51
N GLY A 40 -3.58 -10.77 -8.84
CA GLY A 40 -4.47 -10.44 -9.97
C GLY A 40 -5.96 -10.35 -9.60
N CYS A 41 -6.32 -10.40 -8.31
CA CYS A 41 -7.70 -10.28 -7.85
C CYS A 41 -8.28 -8.86 -7.99
N GLY A 42 -7.43 -7.84 -8.21
CA GLY A 42 -7.86 -6.46 -8.45
C GLY A 42 -8.19 -5.64 -7.20
N TYR A 43 -8.02 -6.19 -5.99
CA TYR A 43 -8.16 -5.42 -4.75
C TYR A 43 -6.96 -4.50 -4.52
N GLU A 44 -7.22 -3.29 -4.05
CA GLU A 44 -6.18 -2.37 -3.59
C GLU A 44 -5.57 -2.85 -2.28
N VAL A 45 -4.24 -2.81 -2.22
CA VAL A 45 -3.44 -3.10 -1.04
C VAL A 45 -2.73 -1.81 -0.66
N VAL A 46 -2.93 -1.37 0.59
CA VAL A 46 -2.30 -0.17 1.12
C VAL A 46 -1.32 -0.59 2.21
N THR A 47 -0.10 -0.07 2.14
CA THR A 47 0.97 -0.34 3.12
C THR A 47 1.47 0.99 3.69
N PRO A 48 0.91 1.43 4.84
CA PRO A 48 1.39 2.61 5.53
C PRO A 48 2.86 2.47 5.95
N LEU A 49 3.63 3.53 5.72
CA LEU A 49 5.06 3.57 6.04
C LEU A 49 5.25 4.11 7.45
N SER A 50 5.71 3.25 8.35
CA SER A 50 6.15 3.62 9.69
C SER A 50 7.06 2.54 10.28
N PRO A 51 7.88 2.86 11.31
CA PRO A 51 8.73 1.85 11.95
C PRO A 51 7.95 0.68 12.57
N ALA A 52 6.65 0.86 12.86
CA ALA A 52 5.77 -0.18 13.39
C ALA A 52 5.10 -1.05 12.31
N GLN A 53 5.18 -0.64 11.05
CA GLN A 53 4.45 -1.26 9.93
C GLN A 53 5.42 -1.59 8.80
N TRP A 54 5.32 -0.91 7.66
CA TRP A 54 6.20 -1.13 6.52
C TRP A 54 7.28 -0.06 6.43
N SER A 55 8.46 -0.47 5.98
CA SER A 55 9.53 0.39 5.49
C SER A 55 9.68 0.21 3.98
N LEU A 56 10.02 1.31 3.32
CA LEU A 56 10.31 1.39 1.90
C LEU A 56 11.80 1.66 1.71
N THR A 57 12.44 0.92 0.80
CA THR A 57 13.74 1.30 0.23
C THR A 57 13.59 1.54 -1.27
N TYR A 58 14.33 2.51 -1.78
CA TYR A 58 14.38 2.86 -3.20
C TYR A 58 15.83 3.13 -3.60
N ASP A 59 16.31 2.45 -4.63
CA ASP A 59 17.71 2.52 -5.10
C ASP A 59 17.93 3.51 -6.26
N GLY A 60 16.87 4.19 -6.71
CA GLY A 60 16.88 5.04 -7.90
C GLY A 60 16.13 4.45 -9.09
N GLU A 61 15.84 3.15 -9.06
CA GLU A 61 15.14 2.42 -10.13
C GLU A 61 14.02 1.52 -9.57
N ASN A 62 14.34 0.75 -8.54
CA ASN A 62 13.49 -0.28 -7.95
C ASN A 62 13.14 0.03 -6.49
N ALA A 63 11.99 -0.50 -6.07
CA ALA A 63 11.49 -0.36 -4.71
C ALA A 63 11.36 -1.73 -4.01
N SER A 64 11.62 -1.74 -2.70
CA SER A 64 11.38 -2.89 -1.82
C SER A 64 10.54 -2.47 -0.63
N LEU A 65 9.68 -3.38 -0.16
CA LEU A 65 8.91 -3.23 1.08
C LEU A 65 9.31 -4.29 2.11
N THR A 66 9.40 -3.87 3.37
CA THR A 66 9.62 -4.76 4.51
C THR A 66 8.66 -4.39 5.62
N PRO A 67 7.99 -5.33 6.31
CA PRO A 67 8.03 -6.78 6.10
C PRO A 67 7.24 -7.21 4.84
N SER A 68 6.99 -8.51 4.70
CA SER A 68 6.12 -9.05 3.65
C SER A 68 4.68 -8.52 3.77
N ILE A 69 3.91 -8.76 2.72
CA ILE A 69 2.51 -8.33 2.61
C ILE A 69 1.64 -9.57 2.67
N GLY A 70 0.95 -9.76 3.80
CA GLY A 70 -0.04 -10.80 4.01
C GLY A 70 -1.45 -10.24 3.90
N ASN A 71 -2.16 -10.59 2.83
CA ASN A 71 -3.51 -10.09 2.55
C ASN A 71 -4.60 -10.96 3.20
N TRP A 72 -4.46 -11.26 4.48
CA TRP A 72 -5.30 -12.23 5.20
C TRP A 72 -6.77 -11.84 5.31
N SER A 73 -7.07 -10.54 5.19
CA SER A 73 -8.44 -10.02 5.19
C SER A 73 -9.08 -10.02 3.79
N LEU A 74 -8.31 -10.26 2.73
CA LEU A 74 -8.84 -10.38 1.37
C LEU A 74 -9.25 -11.82 1.07
N PRO A 75 -10.24 -12.07 0.18
CA PRO A 75 -10.64 -13.42 -0.21
C PRO A 75 -9.48 -14.27 -0.76
N CYS A 76 -8.52 -13.64 -1.45
CA CYS A 76 -7.37 -14.33 -2.05
C CYS A 76 -6.32 -14.80 -1.03
N GLN A 77 -6.26 -14.20 0.16
CA GLN A 77 -5.28 -14.51 1.22
C GLN A 77 -3.85 -14.70 0.70
N SER A 78 -3.45 -13.86 -0.26
CA SER A 78 -2.13 -13.88 -0.87
C SER A 78 -1.05 -13.42 0.10
N HIS A 79 0.16 -13.94 -0.08
CA HIS A 79 1.33 -13.55 0.71
C HIS A 79 2.55 -13.46 -0.17
N TYR A 80 3.21 -12.30 -0.16
CA TYR A 80 4.39 -12.06 -0.98
C TYR A 80 5.29 -10.98 -0.37
N TRP A 81 6.52 -10.95 -0.84
CA TRP A 81 7.45 -9.85 -0.66
C TRP A 81 7.51 -9.01 -1.93
N ILE A 82 7.82 -7.73 -1.77
CA ILE A 82 8.27 -6.86 -2.86
C ILE A 82 9.75 -6.57 -2.60
N ARG A 83 10.61 -7.09 -3.47
CA ARG A 83 12.08 -7.00 -3.37
C ARG A 83 12.66 -6.63 -4.72
N ASP A 84 13.32 -5.49 -4.78
CA ASP A 84 13.98 -4.94 -5.97
C ASP A 84 13.03 -4.93 -7.16
N GLY A 85 11.81 -4.41 -6.94
CA GLY A 85 10.76 -4.35 -7.95
C GLY A 85 10.12 -5.70 -8.29
N ARG A 86 10.51 -6.81 -7.63
CA ARG A 86 9.99 -8.16 -7.92
C ARG A 86 9.06 -8.66 -6.81
N VAL A 87 8.02 -9.37 -7.21
CA VAL A 87 7.11 -10.07 -6.32
C VAL A 87 7.69 -11.46 -6.04
N ARG A 88 7.97 -11.75 -4.76
CA ARG A 88 8.43 -13.06 -4.31
C ARG A 88 7.34 -13.69 -3.46
N TRP A 89 6.69 -14.72 -4.01
CA TRP A 89 5.63 -15.44 -3.32
C TRP A 89 6.15 -16.09 -2.03
N ALA A 90 5.41 -15.91 -0.95
CA ALA A 90 5.68 -16.51 0.35
C ALA A 90 4.57 -17.51 0.68
N ARG A 91 4.88 -18.48 1.53
CA ARG A 91 3.87 -19.45 1.98
C ARG A 91 2.73 -18.75 2.71
N ARG A 92 1.54 -19.33 2.65
CA ARG A 92 0.43 -18.89 3.49
C ARG A 92 0.72 -19.16 4.96
N TYR A 93 0.35 -18.21 5.82
CA TYR A 93 0.37 -18.42 7.26
C TYR A 93 -0.83 -19.26 7.68
N SER A 94 -0.62 -20.11 8.69
CA SER A 94 -1.69 -20.76 9.42
C SER A 94 -2.51 -19.71 10.19
N PRO A 95 -3.77 -20.01 10.58
CA PRO A 95 -4.57 -19.11 11.38
C PRO A 95 -3.87 -18.65 12.67
N ALA A 96 -3.18 -19.56 13.35
CA ALA A 96 -2.41 -19.23 14.56
C ALA A 96 -1.27 -18.23 14.29
N GLU A 97 -0.56 -18.38 13.16
CA GLU A 97 0.49 -17.45 12.75
C GLU A 97 -0.07 -16.07 12.37
N ILE A 98 -1.24 -16.03 11.72
CA ILE A 98 -1.94 -14.78 11.41
C ILE A 98 -2.31 -14.03 12.69
N ASP A 99 -2.87 -14.73 13.68
CA ASP A 99 -3.31 -14.12 14.94
C ASP A 99 -2.12 -13.66 15.79
N GLN A 100 -1.05 -14.46 15.86
CA GLN A 100 0.19 -14.04 16.51
C GLN A 100 0.78 -12.78 15.85
N ASN A 101 0.79 -12.74 14.51
CA ASN A 101 1.29 -11.58 13.78
C ASN A 101 0.44 -10.33 14.05
N ARG A 102 -0.89 -10.43 13.98
CA ARG A 102 -1.81 -9.32 14.30
C ARG A 102 -1.61 -8.79 15.72
N ASN A 103 -1.44 -9.68 16.71
CA ASN A 103 -1.21 -9.29 18.09
C ASN A 103 0.12 -8.55 18.27
N ARG A 104 1.18 -9.01 17.58
CA ARG A 104 2.48 -8.32 17.59
C ARG A 104 2.38 -6.95 16.94
N ASP A 105 1.79 -6.87 15.75
CA ASP A 105 1.67 -5.63 14.98
C ASP A 105 0.81 -4.60 15.74
N GLY A 106 -0.28 -5.04 16.37
CA GLY A 106 -1.11 -4.18 17.23
C GLY A 106 -0.35 -3.59 18.42
N ARG A 107 0.55 -4.35 19.06
CA ARG A 107 1.41 -3.84 20.13
C ARG A 107 2.42 -2.80 19.61
N LEU A 108 3.04 -3.05 18.47
CA LEU A 108 3.99 -2.12 17.86
C LEU A 108 3.32 -0.80 17.49
N LEU A 109 2.11 -0.86 16.91
CA LEU A 109 1.31 0.31 16.59
C LEU A 109 0.95 1.13 17.83
N ALA A 110 0.51 0.48 18.91
CA ALA A 110 0.14 1.17 20.15
C ALA A 110 1.32 1.97 20.76
N VAL A 111 2.56 1.47 20.63
CA VAL A 111 3.75 2.20 21.08
C VAL A 111 4.05 3.42 20.21
N HIS A 112 3.78 3.35 18.91
CA HIS A 112 4.12 4.40 17.94
C HIS A 112 3.06 5.48 17.76
N ASP A 113 1.76 5.16 17.84
CA ASP A 113 0.65 6.11 17.63
C ASP A 113 0.64 7.26 18.64
N THR A 114 1.21 7.05 19.83
CA THR A 114 1.37 8.09 20.86
C THR A 114 2.30 9.25 20.44
N ARG A 115 2.96 9.18 19.28
CA ARG A 115 4.09 10.08 18.95
C ARG A 115 3.96 10.89 17.66
N ASP A 116 3.02 10.61 16.74
CA ASP A 116 3.04 11.28 15.42
C ASP A 116 1.66 11.36 14.74
N PRO A 117 1.01 12.55 14.65
CA PRO A 117 -0.24 12.71 13.93
C PRO A 117 -0.04 12.68 12.41
N GLN A 118 -0.77 11.81 11.71
CA GLN A 118 -0.72 11.72 10.24
C GLN A 118 -1.24 13.02 9.58
N PRO A 119 -0.61 13.52 8.49
CA PRO A 119 -1.10 14.68 7.78
C PRO A 119 -2.51 14.45 7.23
N LYS A 120 -3.45 15.30 7.66
CA LYS A 120 -4.85 15.25 7.20
C LYS A 120 -4.91 15.60 5.71
N ARG A 121 -5.62 14.78 4.92
CA ARG A 121 -5.95 15.09 3.52
C ARG A 121 -6.53 16.50 3.43
N ARG A 122 -5.87 17.40 2.71
CA ARG A 122 -6.47 18.70 2.36
C ARG A 122 -7.65 18.43 1.43
N GLY A 123 -8.87 18.70 1.90
CA GLY A 123 -10.08 18.56 1.09
C GLY A 123 -9.95 19.34 -0.20
N GLY A 124 -10.12 18.67 -1.34
CA GLY A 124 -10.01 19.30 -2.66
C GLY A 124 -10.99 20.48 -2.78
N ILE A 125 -10.47 21.64 -3.20
CA ILE A 125 -11.27 22.80 -3.55
C ILE A 125 -12.20 22.36 -4.69
N ARG A 126 -13.50 22.20 -4.38
CA ARG A 126 -14.54 22.08 -5.40
C ARG A 126 -14.58 23.39 -6.20
N ARG A 127 -13.83 23.48 -7.29
CA ARG A 127 -14.09 24.49 -8.32
C ARG A 127 -15.44 24.17 -8.94
N ARG A 128 -16.50 24.80 -8.43
CA ARG A 128 -17.78 24.91 -9.15
C ARG A 128 -17.52 25.73 -10.40
N LEU A 129 -17.25 25.09 -11.53
CA LEU A 129 -17.42 25.73 -12.83
C LEU A 129 -18.93 25.82 -13.08
N ARG A 130 -19.51 26.98 -12.75
CA ARG A 130 -20.85 27.35 -13.22
C ARG A 130 -20.71 27.74 -14.69
N PHE A 131 -20.97 26.79 -15.59
CA PHE A 131 -21.19 27.11 -17.00
C PHE A 131 -22.60 27.69 -17.14
N TRP A 132 -22.68 28.99 -17.43
CA TRP A 132 -23.91 29.61 -17.90
C TRP A 132 -23.95 29.46 -19.42
N HIS A 133 -24.86 28.62 -19.91
CA HIS A 133 -25.27 28.68 -21.32
C HIS A 133 -26.43 29.67 -21.45
N ARG A 134 -26.22 30.71 -22.27
CA ARG A 134 -27.26 31.50 -22.93
C ARG A 134 -27.22 31.15 -24.42
N PRO A 135 -28.38 31.13 -25.08
CA PRO A 135 -28.63 32.18 -26.05
C PRO A 135 -29.70 33.16 -25.57
#